data_AF-A0A0P7WYR0-F1
#
_entry.id   AF-A0A0P7WYR0-F1
#
_cell.length_a   1.000
_cell.length_b   1.000
_cell.length_c   1.000
_cell.angle_alpha   90.00
_cell.angle_beta   90.00
_cell.angle_gamma   90.00
#
_symmetry.space_group_name_H-M   'P 1'
#
loop_
_entity.id
_entity.type
_entity.pdbx_description
1 polymer ?
#
loop_
_entity_poly.entity_id
_entity_poly.type
_entity_poly.pdbx_seq_one_letter_code
_entity_poly.pdbx_strand_id
1 'polypeptide(L)'
;MLRVAMILATFWAGTVAAQDFPALHRVIDVAGNDVLNIRAEPDAGAPIVARLDPDAEGVEVVALSDNSRWGLVNSQERHGWSSMRYLERETSGNWRDGEQTLSCFGTEPFWRMPIFLPTHRAEFHAAGEGGFELVTETGALPTTRFPPTLAIPFSGTRDGMAVVRGDQCSDGMSDRLYGLEVQVYWRGDTTGLSGCCSLAE
;
A
#
# COMPACT_ATOMS: atom_id res chain seq x y z
N MET A 1 27.60 22.50 -52.74
CA MET A 1 26.46 22.53 -51.80
C MET A 1 26.48 21.24 -51.00
N LEU A 2 27.13 21.24 -49.83
CA LEU A 2 27.36 20.04 -49.01
C LEU A 2 26.15 19.85 -48.08
N ARG A 3 25.34 18.82 -48.31
CA ARG A 3 24.19 18.47 -47.46
C ARG A 3 24.68 17.74 -46.22
N VAL A 4 24.74 18.44 -45.10
CA VAL A 4 24.99 17.86 -43.78
C VAL A 4 23.72 17.13 -43.35
N ALA A 5 23.74 15.80 -43.30
CA ALA A 5 22.67 14.98 -42.76
C ALA A 5 22.82 14.91 -41.24
N MET A 6 21.95 15.63 -40.52
CA MET A 6 21.87 15.59 -39.06
C MET A 6 21.08 14.33 -38.67
N ILE A 7 21.77 13.32 -38.11
CA ILE A 7 21.13 12.13 -37.55
C ILE A 7 20.60 12.50 -36.17
N LEU A 8 19.28 12.67 -36.07
CA LEU A 8 18.58 12.92 -34.81
C LEU A 8 18.47 11.60 -34.04
N ALA A 9 19.36 11.38 -33.08
CA ALA A 9 19.29 10.23 -32.17
C ALA A 9 18.11 10.41 -31.20
N THR A 10 16.96 9.83 -31.53
CA THR A 10 15.83 9.72 -30.61
C THR A 10 16.16 8.72 -29.52
N PHE A 11 16.60 9.21 -28.36
CA PHE A 11 16.61 8.44 -27.12
C PHE A 11 15.17 8.07 -26.78
N TRP A 12 14.83 6.79 -26.93
CA TRP A 12 13.65 6.21 -26.30
C TRP A 12 13.89 6.19 -24.80
N ALA A 13 13.56 7.29 -24.12
CA ALA A 13 13.32 7.24 -22.69
C ALA A 13 12.08 6.37 -22.48
N GLY A 14 12.30 5.08 -22.19
CA GLY A 14 11.24 4.23 -21.69
C GLY A 14 10.63 4.93 -20.49
N THR A 15 9.33 5.20 -20.52
CA THR A 15 8.60 5.65 -19.35
C THR A 15 8.74 4.53 -18.33
N VAL A 16 9.59 4.72 -17.33
CA VAL A 16 9.58 3.90 -16.13
C VAL A 16 8.19 4.14 -15.55
N ALA A 17 7.29 3.17 -15.71
CA ALA A 17 6.04 3.18 -14.99
C ALA A 17 6.45 3.24 -13.51
N ALA A 18 6.16 4.35 -12.84
CA ALA A 18 6.25 4.40 -11.39
C ALA A 18 5.37 3.25 -10.90
N GLN A 19 5.98 2.20 -10.35
CA GLN A 19 5.23 1.09 -9.81
C GLN A 19 4.34 1.65 -8.71
N ASP A 20 3.04 1.40 -8.82
CA ASP A 20 2.09 1.83 -7.81
C ASP A 20 2.31 0.97 -6.56
N PHE A 21 2.84 1.61 -5.52
CA PHE A 21 2.97 1.06 -4.18
C PHE A 21 1.90 1.67 -3.26
N PRO A 22 1.51 0.96 -2.18
CA PRO A 22 2.01 -0.36 -1.79
C PRO A 22 1.54 -1.50 -2.70
N ALA A 23 2.21 -2.66 -2.59
CA ALA A 23 1.93 -3.84 -3.38
C ALA A 23 2.36 -5.13 -2.68
N LEU A 24 1.55 -6.19 -2.82
CA LEU A 24 1.86 -7.51 -2.27
C LEU A 24 2.85 -8.28 -3.14
N HIS A 25 3.81 -8.91 -2.47
CA HIS A 25 4.86 -9.72 -3.05
C HIS A 25 4.99 -11.04 -2.29
N ARG A 26 5.55 -12.03 -2.96
CA ARG A 26 6.02 -13.28 -2.36
C ARG A 26 7.53 -13.38 -2.48
N VAL A 27 8.12 -14.12 -1.55
CA VAL A 27 9.55 -14.45 -1.58
C VAL A 27 9.81 -15.50 -2.65
N ILE A 28 10.84 -15.27 -3.47
CA ILE A 28 11.29 -16.18 -4.53
C ILE A 28 12.82 -16.35 -4.47
N ASP A 29 13.32 -17.43 -5.06
CA ASP A 29 14.76 -17.69 -5.25
C ASP A 29 15.61 -17.69 -3.95
N VAL A 30 14.98 -17.97 -2.81
CA VAL A 30 15.65 -18.22 -1.53
C VAL A 30 15.61 -19.72 -1.25
N ALA A 31 16.76 -20.31 -0.90
CA ALA A 31 16.82 -21.74 -0.60
C ALA A 31 15.98 -22.06 0.65
N GLY A 32 15.35 -23.24 0.69
CA GLY A 32 14.47 -23.63 1.81
C GLY A 32 15.14 -23.75 3.18
N ASN A 33 16.47 -23.70 3.24
CA ASN A 33 17.26 -23.67 4.47
C ASN A 33 17.94 -22.30 4.71
N ASP A 34 17.51 -21.27 3.99
CA ASP A 34 17.97 -19.88 4.08
C ASP A 34 16.77 -18.94 4.32
N VAL A 35 17.04 -17.66 4.48
CA VAL A 35 16.04 -16.62 4.76
C VAL A 35 16.30 -15.36 3.94
N LEU A 36 15.23 -14.62 3.64
CA LEU A 36 15.37 -13.28 3.12
C LEU A 36 15.49 -12.28 4.27
N ASN A 37 16.63 -11.59 4.34
CA ASN A 37 16.88 -10.62 5.40
C ASN A 37 16.19 -9.28 5.13
N ILE A 38 15.53 -8.75 6.16
CA ILE A 38 15.08 -7.36 6.23
C ILE A 38 16.15 -6.57 7.00
N ARG A 39 16.63 -5.48 6.41
CA ARG A 39 17.77 -4.70 6.91
C ARG A 39 17.37 -3.29 7.34
N ALA A 40 18.15 -2.69 8.22
CA ALA A 40 17.90 -1.34 8.72
C ALA A 40 17.99 -0.26 7.62
N GLU A 41 18.85 -0.47 6.62
CA GLU A 41 19.08 0.43 5.48
C GLU A 41 19.06 -0.35 4.17
N PRO A 42 18.85 0.30 3.01
CA PRO A 42 18.87 -0.34 1.69
C PRO A 42 20.31 -0.65 1.24
N ASP A 43 21.02 -1.43 2.06
CA ASP A 43 22.42 -1.82 1.89
C ASP A 43 22.64 -3.27 2.37
N ALA A 44 23.42 -4.05 1.63
CA ALA A 44 23.63 -5.48 1.91
C ALA A 44 24.49 -5.75 3.16
N GLY A 45 25.26 -4.77 3.62
CA GLY A 45 26.03 -4.79 4.85
C GLY A 45 25.29 -4.21 6.06
N ALA A 46 24.13 -3.57 5.87
CA ALA A 46 23.36 -2.99 6.97
C ALA A 46 22.86 -4.06 7.95
N PRO A 47 22.69 -3.73 9.25
CA PRO A 47 22.19 -4.67 10.25
C PRO A 47 20.87 -5.32 9.85
N ILE A 48 20.75 -6.62 10.12
CA ILE A 48 19.51 -7.39 9.91
C ILE A 48 18.57 -7.09 11.07
N VAL A 49 17.38 -6.58 10.78
CA VAL A 49 16.36 -6.21 11.78
C VAL A 49 15.21 -7.20 11.85
N ALA A 50 14.97 -7.95 10.78
CA ALA A 50 13.98 -9.01 10.69
C ALA A 50 14.31 -9.98 9.54
N ARG A 51 13.50 -11.04 9.39
CA ARG A 51 13.66 -12.08 8.37
C ARG A 51 12.30 -12.46 7.81
N LEU A 52 12.26 -12.80 6.53
CA LEU A 52 11.14 -13.43 5.86
C LEU A 52 11.51 -14.88 5.55
N ASP A 53 10.54 -15.77 5.68
CA ASP A 53 10.66 -17.16 5.28
C ASP A 53 10.85 -17.28 3.76
N PRO A 54 11.53 -18.33 3.27
CA PRO A 54 11.86 -18.49 1.85
C PRO A 54 10.63 -18.62 0.94
N ASP A 55 9.46 -18.93 1.50
CA ASP A 55 8.16 -19.07 0.84
C ASP A 55 7.11 -18.07 1.37
N ALA A 56 7.53 -17.00 2.04
CA ALA A 56 6.60 -16.01 2.57
C ALA A 56 5.77 -15.34 1.46
N GLU A 57 4.46 -15.29 1.65
CA GLU A 57 3.46 -14.62 0.79
C GLU A 57 2.86 -13.41 1.51
N GLY A 58 2.15 -12.55 0.78
CA GLY A 58 1.48 -11.37 1.33
C GLY A 58 2.45 -10.30 1.86
N VAL A 59 3.70 -10.30 1.41
CA VAL A 59 4.71 -9.31 1.82
C VAL A 59 4.38 -7.97 1.16
N GLU A 60 3.80 -7.06 1.93
CA GLU A 60 3.55 -5.71 1.45
C GLU A 60 4.87 -4.92 1.35
N VAL A 61 5.22 -4.57 0.11
CA VAL A 61 6.23 -3.56 -0.18
C VAL A 61 5.53 -2.21 -0.21
N VAL A 62 5.98 -1.29 0.64
CA VAL A 62 5.39 0.03 0.87
C VAL A 62 5.95 1.08 -0.07
N ALA A 63 7.25 1.00 -0.34
CA ALA A 63 7.98 1.92 -1.21
C ALA A 63 9.26 1.26 -1.70
N LEU A 64 9.92 1.88 -2.69
CA LEU A 64 11.23 1.47 -3.16
C LEU A 64 12.31 2.47 -2.76
N SER A 65 13.55 1.98 -2.68
CA SER A 65 14.73 2.84 -2.63
C SER A 65 14.89 3.58 -3.95
N ASP A 66 15.68 4.65 -3.97
CA ASP A 66 15.92 5.48 -5.16
C ASP A 66 16.39 4.69 -6.40
N ASN A 67 17.14 3.60 -6.17
CA ASN A 67 17.64 2.71 -7.22
C ASN A 67 16.74 1.49 -7.48
N SER A 68 15.58 1.41 -6.82
CA SER A 68 14.58 0.34 -6.94
C SER A 68 15.06 -1.08 -6.59
N ARG A 69 16.24 -1.22 -5.96
CA ARG A 69 16.80 -2.54 -5.59
C ARG A 69 16.31 -3.04 -4.24
N TRP A 70 15.73 -2.16 -3.44
CA TRP A 70 15.24 -2.47 -2.10
C TRP A 70 13.79 -2.04 -1.96
N GLY A 71 12.99 -2.92 -1.38
CA GLY A 71 11.61 -2.66 -0.98
C GLY A 71 11.56 -2.37 0.51
N LEU A 72 10.91 -1.27 0.87
CA LEU A 72 10.54 -0.97 2.23
C LEU A 72 9.38 -1.89 2.63
N VAL A 73 9.55 -2.68 3.68
CA VAL A 73 8.56 -3.65 4.17
C VAL A 73 8.37 -3.46 5.67
N ASN A 74 7.18 -3.78 6.17
CA ASN A 74 6.93 -3.84 7.61
C ASN A 74 7.17 -5.26 8.14
N SER A 75 7.69 -5.36 9.36
CA SER A 75 7.80 -6.60 10.12
C SER A 75 7.62 -6.30 11.60
N GLN A 76 6.64 -6.95 12.24
CA GLN A 76 6.25 -6.66 13.62
C GLN A 76 5.96 -5.15 13.79
N GLU A 77 6.59 -4.47 14.75
CA GLU A 77 6.35 -3.05 15.06
C GLU A 77 7.32 -2.10 14.36
N ARG A 78 8.05 -2.54 13.33
CA ARG A 78 9.03 -1.70 12.61
C ARG A 78 9.03 -1.94 11.11
N HIS A 79 9.59 -0.99 10.37
CA HIS A 79 9.93 -1.16 8.96
C HIS A 79 11.40 -1.56 8.75
N GLY A 80 11.72 -2.00 7.53
CA GLY A 80 13.08 -2.20 7.06
C GLY A 80 13.12 -2.49 5.56
N TRP A 81 14.31 -2.79 5.05
CA TRP A 81 14.58 -2.92 3.62
C TRP A 81 14.91 -4.36 3.24
N SER A 82 14.19 -4.91 2.28
CA SER A 82 14.45 -6.23 1.70
C SER A 82 14.85 -6.10 0.23
N SER A 83 15.67 -7.03 -0.27
CA SER A 83 16.12 -6.96 -1.66
C SER A 83 15.01 -7.35 -2.62
N MET A 84 14.66 -6.46 -3.55
CA MET A 84 13.61 -6.69 -4.54
C MET A 84 13.92 -7.84 -5.50
N ARG A 85 15.19 -8.28 -5.61
CA ARG A 85 15.54 -9.44 -6.45
C ARG A 85 14.91 -10.74 -5.99
N TYR A 86 14.48 -10.80 -4.73
CA TYR A 86 13.87 -11.96 -4.10
C TYR A 86 12.38 -11.75 -3.80
N LEU A 87 11.78 -10.68 -4.33
CA LEU A 87 10.38 -10.36 -4.13
C LEU A 87 9.68 -10.28 -5.49
N GLU A 88 8.77 -11.21 -5.73
CA GLU A 88 7.95 -11.25 -6.93
C GLU A 88 6.55 -10.72 -6.60
N ARG A 89 6.01 -9.81 -7.42
CA ARG A 89 4.68 -9.27 -7.22
C ARG A 89 3.63 -10.37 -7.37
N GLU A 90 2.73 -10.51 -6.40
CA GLU A 90 1.71 -11.58 -6.41
C GLU A 90 0.58 -11.27 -7.39
N THR A 91 0.16 -10.01 -7.42
CA THR A 91 -0.92 -9.54 -8.29
C THR A 91 -0.42 -8.37 -9.13
N SER A 92 -0.93 -8.23 -10.35
CA SER A 92 -0.69 -7.02 -11.16
C SER A 92 -1.57 -5.84 -10.75
N GLY A 93 -2.53 -6.05 -9.84
CA GLY A 93 -3.53 -5.06 -9.45
C GLY A 93 -2.92 -3.89 -8.68
N ASN A 94 -3.42 -2.69 -8.96
CA ASN A 94 -3.14 -1.48 -8.21
C ASN A 94 -4.15 -1.36 -7.06
N TRP A 95 -3.71 -0.84 -5.91
CA TRP A 95 -4.63 -0.54 -4.80
C TRP A 95 -5.78 0.40 -5.22
N ARG A 96 -5.59 1.19 -6.28
CA ARG A 96 -6.60 2.08 -6.88
C ARG A 96 -7.57 1.43 -7.86
N ASP A 97 -7.35 0.18 -8.26
CA ASP A 97 -8.25 -0.50 -9.19
C ASP A 97 -9.58 -0.86 -8.53
N GLY A 98 -9.65 -0.77 -7.19
CA GLY A 98 -10.86 -1.05 -6.43
C GLY A 98 -11.13 -2.55 -6.28
N GLU A 99 -10.10 -3.38 -6.47
CA GLU A 99 -10.21 -4.85 -6.46
C GLU A 99 -9.48 -5.50 -5.27
N GLN A 100 -8.92 -4.69 -4.37
CA GLN A 100 -8.13 -5.18 -3.23
C GLN A 100 -8.92 -5.12 -1.91
N THR A 101 -8.55 -5.97 -0.97
CA THR A 101 -8.91 -5.79 0.44
C THR A 101 -7.97 -4.75 1.06
N LEU A 102 -8.53 -3.83 1.85
CA LEU A 102 -7.79 -2.80 2.57
C LEU A 102 -8.04 -2.94 4.07
N SER A 103 -6.97 -3.08 4.86
CA SER A 103 -7.01 -2.99 6.31
C SER A 103 -6.72 -1.55 6.74
N CYS A 104 -7.77 -0.75 6.93
CA CYS A 104 -7.64 0.66 7.33
C CYS A 104 -7.86 0.85 8.83
N PHE A 105 -7.16 1.80 9.45
CA PHE A 105 -7.25 2.03 10.89
C PHE A 105 -6.68 3.40 11.28
N GLY A 106 -7.06 3.90 12.46
CA GLY A 106 -6.51 5.10 13.08
C GLY A 106 -6.32 4.95 14.58
N THR A 107 -5.46 5.79 15.15
CA THR A 107 -5.01 5.67 16.55
C THR A 107 -5.64 6.71 17.47
N GLU A 108 -6.07 7.87 16.98
CA GLU A 108 -6.78 8.86 17.80
C GLU A 108 -7.94 9.50 17.00
N PRO A 109 -9.20 9.11 17.25
CA PRO A 109 -9.62 7.98 18.11
C PRO A 109 -9.14 6.62 17.56
N PHE A 110 -9.13 5.58 18.39
CA PHE A 110 -8.83 4.21 17.93
C PHE A 110 -10.02 3.64 17.15
N TRP A 111 -9.81 3.35 15.88
CA TRP A 111 -10.80 2.71 15.01
C TRP A 111 -10.13 1.81 13.97
N ARG A 112 -10.90 0.85 13.46
CA ARG A 112 -10.50 -0.03 12.36
C ARG A 112 -11.65 -0.14 11.37
N MET A 113 -11.30 -0.20 10.09
CA MET A 113 -12.23 -0.35 8.99
C MET A 113 -11.65 -1.29 7.92
N PRO A 114 -11.76 -2.61 8.07
CA PRO A 114 -11.45 -3.51 6.95
C PRO A 114 -12.47 -3.30 5.82
N ILE A 115 -11.97 -3.13 4.60
CA ILE A 115 -12.74 -2.89 3.38
C ILE A 115 -12.45 -4.02 2.40
N PHE A 116 -13.46 -4.83 2.08
CA PHE A 116 -13.39 -5.99 1.20
C PHE A 116 -14.02 -5.67 -0.16
N LEU A 117 -13.32 -4.88 -0.97
CA LEU A 117 -13.84 -4.35 -2.24
C LEU A 117 -14.34 -5.44 -3.22
N PRO A 118 -13.70 -6.62 -3.35
CA PRO A 118 -14.21 -7.71 -4.20
C PRO A 118 -15.60 -8.21 -3.82
N THR A 119 -15.98 -8.07 -2.55
CA THR A 119 -17.27 -8.52 -2.01
C THR A 119 -18.22 -7.37 -1.66
N HIS A 120 -17.83 -6.15 -2.00
CA HIS A 120 -18.58 -4.92 -1.73
C HIS A 120 -18.96 -4.72 -0.25
N ARG A 121 -18.08 -5.14 0.66
CA ARG A 121 -18.33 -5.11 2.10
C ARG A 121 -17.28 -4.28 2.82
N ALA A 122 -17.67 -3.60 3.88
CA ALA A 122 -16.73 -3.07 4.86
C ALA A 122 -17.28 -3.32 6.26
N GLU A 123 -16.41 -3.30 7.25
CA GLU A 123 -16.81 -3.29 8.65
C GLU A 123 -16.19 -2.06 9.29
N PHE A 124 -16.88 -1.43 10.24
CA PHE A 124 -16.30 -0.36 11.03
C PHE A 124 -16.35 -0.74 12.50
N HIS A 125 -15.23 -0.57 13.20
CA HIS A 125 -15.08 -0.87 14.61
C HIS A 125 -14.41 0.32 15.30
N ALA A 126 -15.04 0.88 16.33
CA ALA A 126 -14.46 1.94 17.16
C ALA A 126 -14.27 1.46 18.60
N ALA A 127 -13.15 1.85 19.20
CA ALA A 127 -12.86 1.47 20.57
C ALA A 127 -13.92 2.02 21.53
N GLY A 128 -14.55 1.13 22.32
CA GLY A 128 -15.58 1.51 23.30
C GLY A 128 -17.00 1.65 22.75
N GLU A 129 -17.20 1.66 21.43
CA GLU A 129 -18.52 1.85 20.79
C GLU A 129 -19.03 0.60 20.06
N GLY A 130 -18.17 -0.40 19.85
CA GLY A 130 -18.50 -1.62 19.12
C GLY A 130 -18.24 -1.47 17.62
N GLY A 131 -18.93 -2.27 16.80
CA GLY A 131 -18.78 -2.24 15.36
C GLY A 131 -20.05 -2.58 14.60
N PHE A 132 -20.08 -2.21 13.32
CA PHE A 132 -21.20 -2.44 12.41
C PHE A 132 -20.68 -2.73 11.00
N GLU A 133 -21.53 -3.40 10.21
CA GLU A 133 -21.24 -3.68 8.80
C GLU A 133 -21.73 -2.54 7.90
N LEU A 134 -21.02 -2.39 6.79
CA LEU A 134 -21.26 -1.42 5.73
C LEU A 134 -21.20 -2.12 4.38
N VAL A 135 -21.90 -1.56 3.41
CA VAL A 135 -21.86 -2.00 2.01
C VAL A 135 -21.17 -0.91 1.21
N THR A 136 -20.11 -1.27 0.49
CA THR A 136 -19.42 -0.34 -0.41
C THR A 136 -20.12 -0.30 -1.76
N GLU A 137 -20.04 0.82 -2.47
CA GLU A 137 -20.58 0.93 -3.83
C GLU A 137 -20.04 -0.15 -4.77
N THR A 138 -20.88 -0.56 -5.72
CA THR A 138 -20.52 -1.51 -6.77
C THR A 138 -20.09 -0.79 -8.04
N GLY A 139 -19.20 -1.41 -8.82
CA GLY A 139 -18.73 -0.86 -10.09
C GLY A 139 -17.46 -0.02 -9.96
N ALA A 140 -17.20 0.83 -10.95
CA ALA A 140 -15.98 1.62 -11.00
C ALA A 140 -16.00 2.72 -9.92
N LEU A 141 -15.05 2.63 -8.98
CA LEU A 141 -14.91 3.60 -7.91
C LEU A 141 -14.23 4.89 -8.40
N PRO A 142 -14.60 6.07 -7.86
CA PRO A 142 -13.97 7.33 -8.27
C PRO A 142 -12.50 7.37 -7.87
N THR A 143 -11.65 7.87 -8.77
CA THR A 143 -10.22 8.06 -8.53
C THR A 143 -9.75 9.43 -9.02
N THR A 144 -8.69 9.96 -8.41
CA THR A 144 -7.96 11.12 -8.96
C THR A 144 -6.62 10.67 -9.53
N ARG A 145 -6.14 11.40 -10.55
CA ARG A 145 -4.84 11.12 -11.17
C ARG A 145 -3.67 11.66 -10.32
N PHE A 146 -3.79 12.90 -9.84
CA PHE A 146 -2.74 13.56 -9.07
C PHE A 146 -3.33 14.55 -8.04
N PRO A 147 -3.09 14.38 -6.74
CA PRO A 147 -2.51 13.17 -6.12
C PRO A 147 -3.37 11.92 -6.42
N PRO A 148 -2.80 10.71 -6.43
CA PRO A 148 -3.55 9.49 -6.69
C PRO A 148 -4.45 9.16 -5.49
N THR A 149 -5.76 9.04 -5.73
CA THR A 149 -6.73 8.64 -4.69
C THR A 149 -7.71 7.59 -5.21
N LEU A 150 -8.29 6.84 -4.28
CA LEU A 150 -9.44 5.96 -4.45
C LEU A 150 -10.52 6.38 -3.45
N ALA A 151 -11.67 6.81 -3.95
CA ALA A 151 -12.83 7.12 -3.13
C ALA A 151 -13.77 5.91 -3.07
N ILE A 152 -14.18 5.53 -1.87
CA ILE A 152 -14.98 4.35 -1.57
C ILE A 152 -16.23 4.83 -0.83
N PRO A 153 -17.31 5.14 -1.55
CA PRO A 153 -18.58 5.44 -0.90
C PRO A 153 -19.17 4.16 -0.30
N PHE A 154 -19.83 4.31 0.84
CA PHE A 154 -20.45 3.21 1.55
C PHE A 154 -21.78 3.64 2.17
N SER A 155 -22.62 2.65 2.46
CA SER A 155 -23.94 2.81 3.07
C SER A 155 -24.23 1.69 4.07
N GLY A 156 -25.28 1.85 4.88
CA GLY A 156 -25.73 0.83 5.84
C GLY A 156 -26.26 1.46 7.11
N THR A 157 -25.72 1.05 8.27
CA THR A 157 -26.02 1.71 9.55
C THR A 157 -25.62 3.19 9.52
N ARG A 158 -24.56 3.52 8.78
CA ARG A 158 -24.14 4.89 8.48
C ARG A 158 -23.77 5.00 7.01
N ASP A 159 -24.03 6.16 6.43
CA ASP A 159 -23.60 6.47 5.08
C ASP A 159 -22.36 7.37 5.10
N GLY A 160 -21.51 7.25 4.10
CA GLY A 160 -20.30 8.05 4.04
C GLY A 160 -19.38 7.67 2.89
N MET A 161 -18.12 8.08 3.03
CA MET A 161 -17.07 7.80 2.06
C MET A 161 -15.72 7.68 2.75
N ALA A 162 -14.93 6.69 2.36
CA ALA A 162 -13.51 6.61 2.67
C ALA A 162 -12.71 7.09 1.45
N VAL A 163 -11.74 7.97 1.65
CA VAL A 163 -10.83 8.44 0.60
C VAL A 163 -9.44 7.92 0.94
N VAL A 164 -8.95 6.99 0.14
CA VAL A 164 -7.62 6.39 0.29
C VAL A 164 -6.67 7.10 -0.66
N ARG A 165 -5.49 7.47 -0.17
CA ARG A 165 -4.45 8.18 -0.93
C ARG A 165 -3.13 7.42 -0.84
N GLY A 166 -2.42 7.35 -1.96
CA GLY A 166 -1.04 6.86 -1.99
C GLY A 166 -0.10 7.91 -1.42
N ASP A 167 0.29 7.75 -0.17
CA ASP A 167 1.26 8.59 0.53
C ASP A 167 1.83 7.84 1.74
N GLN A 168 3.02 8.26 2.21
CA GLN A 168 3.58 7.67 3.42
C GLN A 168 2.74 8.03 4.65
N CYS A 169 2.32 7.01 5.39
CA CYS A 169 1.51 7.15 6.59
C CYS A 169 2.19 6.48 7.78
N SER A 170 2.07 7.08 8.97
CA SER A 170 2.51 6.52 10.24
C SER A 170 1.33 6.46 11.19
N ASP A 171 1.25 5.39 11.98
CA ASP A 171 0.22 5.22 13.00
C ASP A 171 0.52 6.00 14.29
N GLY A 172 1.70 6.62 14.39
CA GLY A 172 2.14 7.39 15.55
C GLY A 172 2.41 6.57 16.82
N MET A 173 2.31 5.24 16.74
CA MET A 173 2.40 4.32 17.88
C MET A 173 3.50 3.26 17.69
N SER A 174 3.90 2.99 16.45
CA SER A 174 4.96 2.05 16.09
C SER A 174 5.98 2.69 15.14
N ASP A 175 7.09 1.99 14.90
CA ASP A 175 8.07 2.37 13.88
C ASP A 175 7.64 1.86 12.49
N ARG A 176 6.39 1.48 12.27
CA ARG A 176 5.90 1.03 10.95
C ARG A 176 5.65 2.23 10.04
N LEU A 177 5.87 2.02 8.74
CA LEU A 177 5.53 2.97 7.68
C LEU A 177 4.57 2.30 6.71
N TYR A 178 3.45 2.94 6.42
CA TYR A 178 2.43 2.46 5.51
C TYR A 178 2.43 3.28 4.23
N GLY A 179 1.98 2.68 3.12
CA GLY A 179 1.97 3.33 1.80
C GLY A 179 0.65 4.02 1.47
N LEU A 180 -0.34 3.89 2.35
CA LEU A 180 -1.68 4.43 2.16
C LEU A 180 -2.13 5.21 3.39
N GLU A 181 -2.64 6.41 3.13
CA GLU A 181 -3.39 7.23 4.07
C GLU A 181 -4.89 7.10 3.74
N VAL A 182 -5.75 7.24 4.75
CA VAL A 182 -7.20 7.28 4.56
C VAL A 182 -7.85 8.40 5.36
N GLN A 183 -8.85 9.03 4.76
CA GLN A 183 -9.82 9.86 5.47
C GLN A 183 -11.22 9.26 5.34
N VAL A 184 -11.93 9.11 6.45
CA VAL A 184 -13.31 8.59 6.48
C VAL A 184 -14.26 9.71 6.88
N TYR A 185 -15.26 9.96 6.04
CA TYR A 185 -16.28 10.98 6.27
C TYR A 185 -17.65 10.33 6.38
N TRP A 186 -18.35 10.61 7.48
CA TRP A 186 -19.74 10.19 7.67
C TRP A 186 -20.69 11.29 7.23
N ARG A 187 -21.81 10.92 6.61
CA ARG A 187 -22.86 11.87 6.24
C ARG A 187 -23.52 12.42 7.51
N GLY A 188 -23.54 13.75 7.62
CA GLY A 188 -24.15 14.47 8.74
C GLY A 188 -23.16 14.85 9.85
N ASP A 189 -21.96 14.26 9.86
CA ASP A 189 -20.89 14.64 10.77
C ASP A 189 -20.14 15.86 10.21
N THR A 190 -19.63 16.70 11.11
CA THR A 190 -18.78 17.85 10.75
C THR A 190 -17.29 17.53 10.79
N THR A 191 -16.92 16.34 11.27
CA THR A 191 -15.54 15.87 11.46
C THR A 191 -15.37 14.50 10.82
N GLY A 192 -14.24 14.29 10.14
CA GLY A 192 -13.84 12.99 9.63
C GLY A 192 -12.84 12.27 10.54
N LEU A 193 -12.54 11.03 10.21
CA LEU A 193 -11.46 10.25 10.80
C LEU A 193 -10.27 10.22 9.84
N SER A 194 -9.05 10.17 10.37
CA SER A 194 -7.82 9.97 9.60
C SER A 194 -7.09 8.73 10.09
N GLY A 195 -6.37 8.07 9.18
CA GLY A 195 -5.67 6.84 9.48
C GLY A 195 -4.76 6.36 8.35
N CYS A 196 -4.20 5.17 8.52
CA CYS A 196 -3.42 4.47 7.49
C CYS A 196 -4.21 3.28 6.95
N CYS A 197 -3.82 2.78 5.77
CA CYS A 197 -4.27 1.49 5.26
C CYS A 197 -3.10 0.59 4.85
N SER A 198 -3.39 -0.71 4.82
CA SER A 198 -2.49 -1.77 4.37
C SER A 198 -3.25 -2.71 3.42
N LEU A 199 -2.56 -3.26 2.43
CA LEU A 199 -3.01 -4.38 1.61
C LEU A 199 -2.80 -5.72 2.31
N ALA A 200 -1.83 -5.79 3.23
CA ALA A 200 -1.63 -6.94 4.09
C ALA A 200 -2.65 -6.94 5.24
N GLU A 201 -3.07 -8.15 5.64
CA GLU A 201 -4.01 -8.40 6.74
C GLU A 201 -3.43 -8.11 8.13
#